data_AF-A0A7R9YTJ3-F1
#
_entry.id   AF-A0A7R9YTJ3-F1
#
_cell.length_a   1.000
_cell.length_b   1.000
_cell.length_c   1.000
_cell.angle_alpha   90.00
_cell.angle_beta   90.00
_cell.angle_gamma   90.00
#
_symmetry.space_group_name_H-M   'P 1'
#
loop_
_entity.id
_entity.type
_entity.pdbx_description
1 polymer ?
#
loop_
_entity_poly.entity_id
_entity_poly.type
_entity_poly.pdbx_seq_one_letter_code
_entity_poly.pdbx_strand_id
1 'polypeptide(L)'
;QGGICSTATFEQRWYSTLPDTFQNQLRVFTGSMPSDAVIQDRAFNLRASTNAYLGFPAVESVEYDTREPGRATVAFAGILPDMGPAPTRRAELYVNNTQSETLVDASGHPTFVASELLRQVLLGVRQADVRDYEVINVYTLQGDGRVTGAQRTCIYLEPRDQLYFNARGRAVAVYDYSLRLERRPPPEDSPAGAVACAPTPKGFVQCL
;
A
#
# COMPACT_ATOMS: atom_id res chain seq x y z
N GLN A 1 -16.17 -7.26 -3.62
CA GLN A 1 -15.18 -8.34 -3.80
C GLN A 1 -14.25 -7.93 -4.91
N GLY A 2 -12.95 -7.98 -4.67
CA GLY A 2 -11.88 -7.71 -5.62
C GLY A 2 -11.81 -8.80 -6.68
N GLY A 3 -11.75 -8.39 -7.93
CA GLY A 3 -11.84 -9.23 -9.12
C GLY A 3 -11.99 -8.37 -10.37
N ILE A 4 -12.08 -9.02 -11.53
CA ILE A 4 -12.36 -8.33 -12.78
C ILE A 4 -13.70 -7.60 -12.64
N CYS A 5 -13.74 -6.32 -13.04
CA CYS A 5 -14.91 -5.44 -12.90
C CYS A 5 -15.39 -5.20 -11.45
N SER A 6 -14.50 -5.36 -10.46
CA SER A 6 -14.80 -5.03 -9.07
C SER A 6 -14.58 -3.55 -8.75
N THR A 7 -15.24 -3.11 -7.68
CA THR A 7 -14.91 -1.87 -6.98
C THR A 7 -14.60 -2.20 -5.53
N ALA A 8 -13.55 -1.59 -5.00
CA ALA A 8 -13.16 -1.68 -3.60
C ALA A 8 -12.85 -0.27 -3.08
N THR A 9 -13.23 -0.01 -1.84
CA THR A 9 -12.96 1.24 -1.14
C THR A 9 -12.32 0.90 0.19
N PHE A 10 -11.22 1.55 0.50
CA PHE A 10 -10.49 1.35 1.74
C PHE A 10 -9.70 2.59 2.09
N GLU A 11 -9.36 2.70 3.37
CA GLU A 11 -8.52 3.77 3.87
C GLU A 11 -7.04 3.45 3.64
N GLN A 12 -6.28 4.48 3.35
CA GLN A 12 -4.83 4.45 3.37
C GLN A 12 -4.31 5.54 4.29
N ARG A 13 -3.19 5.26 4.94
CA ARG A 13 -2.50 6.13 5.89
C ARG A 13 -1.08 6.38 5.42
N TRP A 14 -0.69 7.64 5.58
CA TRP A 14 0.66 8.13 5.40
C TRP A 14 0.97 9.07 6.57
N TYR A 15 2.22 9.08 7.00
CA TYR A 15 2.70 9.95 8.06
C TYR A 15 4.10 10.47 7.70
N SER A 16 4.47 11.62 8.24
CA SER A 16 5.75 12.25 7.98
C SER A 16 6.81 11.76 8.98
N THR A 17 8.04 11.57 8.50
CA THR A 17 9.14 10.93 9.24
C THR A 17 9.85 11.84 10.22
N LEU A 18 9.32 13.03 10.53
CA LEU A 18 9.97 13.97 11.42
C LEU A 18 10.43 13.27 12.71
N PRO A 19 11.76 13.16 12.97
CA PRO A 19 12.24 12.58 14.20
C PRO A 19 11.72 13.38 15.39
N ASP A 20 11.22 12.71 16.42
CA ASP A 20 10.80 13.35 17.67
C ASP A 20 12.03 13.77 18.48
N THR A 21 12.61 14.91 18.10
CA THR A 21 13.76 15.52 18.77
C THR A 21 13.38 16.92 19.21
N PHE A 22 13.97 17.37 20.33
CA PHE A 22 13.76 18.74 20.83
C PHE A 22 14.06 19.81 19.76
N GLN A 23 15.06 19.59 18.90
CA GLN A 23 15.36 20.47 17.78
C GLN A 23 14.26 20.50 16.72
N ASN A 24 13.65 19.36 16.38
CA ASN A 24 12.53 19.33 15.43
C ASN A 24 11.26 19.92 16.03
N GLN A 25 11.02 19.71 17.33
CA GLN A 25 9.93 20.36 18.06
C GLN A 25 10.09 21.89 18.05
N LEU A 26 11.31 22.40 18.31
CA LEU A 26 11.64 23.83 18.22
C LEU A 26 11.52 24.37 16.80
N ARG A 27 11.95 23.61 15.79
CA ARG A 27 11.86 24.01 14.38
C ARG A 27 10.41 24.13 13.92
N VAL A 28 9.57 23.15 14.26
CA VAL A 28 8.11 23.19 14.04
C VAL A 28 7.49 24.39 14.76
N PHE A 29 7.85 24.61 16.03
CA PHE A 29 7.36 25.75 16.82
C PHE A 29 7.78 27.11 16.22
N THR A 30 8.96 27.19 15.59
CA THR A 30 9.48 28.41 14.96
C THR A 30 9.08 28.57 13.49
N GLY A 31 8.18 27.71 12.99
CA GLY A 31 7.65 27.80 11.62
C GLY A 31 8.61 27.29 10.53
N SER A 32 9.69 26.60 10.92
CA SER A 32 10.62 25.95 9.99
C SER A 32 10.34 24.45 9.93
N MET A 33 9.92 23.93 8.77
CA MET A 33 9.76 22.48 8.59
C MET A 33 11.13 21.87 8.26
N PRO A 34 11.68 20.93 9.08
CA PRO A 34 12.81 20.10 8.69
C PRO A 34 12.46 19.32 7.42
N SER A 35 13.45 18.87 6.64
CA SER A 35 13.19 18.00 5.48
C SER A 35 12.55 16.70 5.96
N ASP A 36 11.24 16.59 5.79
CA ASP A 36 10.47 15.44 6.14
C ASP A 36 10.23 14.56 4.91
N ALA A 37 10.08 13.25 5.13
CA ALA A 37 9.58 12.36 4.11
C ALA A 37 8.19 11.90 4.53
N VAL A 38 7.24 11.92 3.59
CA VAL A 38 5.95 11.28 3.80
C VAL A 38 6.11 9.80 3.47
N ILE A 39 5.89 8.94 4.45
CA ILE A 39 5.95 7.49 4.27
C ILE A 39 4.59 6.85 4.51
N GLN A 40 4.33 5.76 3.81
CA GLN A 40 3.10 4.99 3.97
C GLN A 40 3.15 4.12 5.24
N ASP A 41 2.02 4.03 5.94
CA ASP A 41 1.81 3.00 6.97
C ASP A 41 1.52 1.67 6.27
N ARG A 42 2.59 0.94 5.89
CA ARG A 42 2.45 -0.32 5.15
C ARG A 42 1.63 -1.36 5.92
N ALA A 43 1.78 -1.44 7.24
CA ALA A 43 1.04 -2.41 8.04
C ALA A 43 -0.47 -2.15 7.97
N PHE A 44 -0.88 -0.89 8.20
CA PHE A 44 -2.28 -0.51 8.09
C PHE A 44 -2.80 -0.63 6.65
N ASN A 45 -2.07 -0.09 5.67
CA ASN A 45 -2.49 -0.03 4.27
C ASN A 45 -2.64 -1.44 3.67
N LEU A 46 -1.73 -2.35 3.98
CA LEU A 46 -1.80 -3.73 3.50
C LEU A 46 -3.01 -4.46 4.09
N ARG A 47 -3.30 -4.27 5.39
CA ARG A 47 -4.50 -4.82 6.03
C ARG A 47 -5.78 -4.28 5.40
N ALA A 48 -5.87 -2.96 5.27
CA ALA A 48 -7.05 -2.27 4.76
C ALA A 48 -7.36 -2.67 3.31
N SER A 49 -6.36 -2.63 2.44
CA SER A 49 -6.50 -3.02 1.03
C SER A 49 -6.83 -4.51 0.88
N THR A 50 -6.13 -5.41 1.57
CA THR A 50 -6.38 -6.86 1.48
C THR A 50 -7.80 -7.21 1.92
N ASN A 51 -8.28 -6.64 3.03
CA ASN A 51 -9.66 -6.85 3.48
C ASN A 51 -10.68 -6.34 2.47
N ALA A 52 -10.45 -5.17 1.88
CA ALA A 52 -11.36 -4.61 0.88
C ALA A 52 -11.37 -5.41 -0.42
N TYR A 53 -10.21 -5.89 -0.88
CA TYR A 53 -10.12 -6.79 -2.03
C TYR A 53 -10.76 -8.15 -1.75
N LEU A 54 -10.65 -8.72 -0.55
CA LEU A 54 -11.32 -9.98 -0.23
C LEU A 54 -12.82 -9.79 0.06
N GLY A 55 -13.23 -8.57 0.45
CA GLY A 55 -14.62 -8.22 0.74
C GLY A 55 -15.10 -8.64 2.13
N PHE A 56 -14.18 -9.03 3.02
CA PHE A 56 -14.44 -9.41 4.40
C PHE A 56 -13.17 -9.16 5.25
N PRO A 57 -13.26 -9.10 6.60
CA PRO A 57 -12.09 -8.88 7.47
C PRO A 57 -11.21 -10.14 7.55
N ALA A 58 -10.52 -10.44 6.44
CA ALA A 58 -9.68 -11.62 6.28
C ALA A 58 -8.33 -11.54 6.99
N VAL A 59 -7.81 -10.34 7.23
CA VAL A 59 -6.47 -10.13 7.80
C VAL A 59 -6.53 -10.02 9.32
N GLU A 60 -5.94 -11.00 9.99
CA GLU A 60 -5.80 -11.06 11.44
C GLU A 60 -4.70 -10.11 11.93
N SER A 61 -3.54 -10.10 11.29
CA SER A 61 -2.43 -9.19 11.64
C SER A 61 -1.53 -8.92 10.44
N VAL A 62 -0.79 -7.81 10.52
CA VAL A 62 0.29 -7.48 9.58
C VAL A 62 1.52 -7.13 10.39
N GLU A 63 2.61 -7.83 10.13
CA GLU A 63 3.93 -7.55 10.69
C GLU A 63 4.78 -6.85 9.62
N TYR A 64 5.30 -5.69 9.97
CA TYR A 64 6.16 -4.89 9.10
C TYR A 64 7.17 -4.13 9.95
N ASP A 65 8.46 -4.38 9.75
CA ASP A 65 9.53 -3.63 10.41
C ASP A 65 10.03 -2.54 9.46
N THR A 66 9.89 -1.27 9.87
CA THR A 66 10.40 -0.13 9.10
C THR A 66 11.92 -0.15 8.90
N ARG A 67 12.67 -0.90 9.73
CA ARG A 67 14.12 -1.11 9.59
C ARG A 67 14.45 -2.17 8.55
N GLU A 68 13.49 -3.06 8.24
CA GLU A 68 13.58 -4.08 7.19
C GLU A 68 12.41 -3.89 6.19
N PRO A 69 12.36 -2.75 5.48
CA PRO A 69 11.17 -2.33 4.72
C PRO A 69 10.87 -3.21 3.50
N GLY A 70 11.77 -4.15 3.18
CA GLY A 70 11.63 -5.09 2.07
C GLY A 70 10.78 -6.31 2.39
N ARG A 71 10.30 -6.48 3.64
CA ARG A 71 9.48 -7.63 4.04
C ARG A 71 8.23 -7.21 4.79
N ALA A 72 7.10 -7.84 4.46
CA ALA A 72 5.89 -7.80 5.26
C ALA A 72 5.31 -9.21 5.41
N THR A 73 4.70 -9.48 6.56
CA THR A 73 4.01 -10.75 6.81
C THR A 73 2.55 -10.47 7.13
N VAL A 74 1.64 -11.13 6.43
CA VAL A 74 0.18 -11.02 6.64
C VAL A 74 -0.32 -12.34 7.20
N ALA A 75 -0.94 -12.30 8.39
CA ALA A 75 -1.67 -13.44 8.92
C ALA A 75 -3.15 -13.34 8.52
N PHE A 76 -3.71 -14.43 8.00
CA PHE A 76 -5.11 -14.51 7.63
C PHE A 76 -5.93 -15.24 8.68
N ALA A 77 -7.17 -14.81 8.85
CA ALA A 77 -8.17 -15.49 9.66
C ALA A 77 -8.29 -16.95 9.21
N GLY A 78 -8.31 -17.85 10.18
CA GLY A 78 -8.32 -19.29 9.92
C GLY A 78 -9.64 -19.85 9.35
N ILE A 79 -10.70 -19.06 9.39
CA ILE A 79 -12.07 -19.42 9.05
C ILE A 79 -12.61 -18.37 8.09
N LEU A 80 -13.20 -18.82 6.99
CA LEU A 80 -13.86 -17.97 6.00
C LEU A 80 -15.28 -17.56 6.48
N PRO A 81 -15.91 -16.55 5.87
CA PRO A 81 -17.26 -16.12 6.25
C PRO A 81 -18.33 -17.22 6.20
N ASP A 82 -18.13 -18.25 5.39
CA ASP A 82 -18.99 -19.43 5.27
C ASP A 82 -18.66 -20.54 6.28
N MET A 83 -17.84 -20.23 7.29
CA MET A 83 -17.33 -21.16 8.30
C MET A 83 -16.42 -22.28 7.76
N GLY A 84 -16.01 -22.19 6.48
CA GLY A 84 -15.03 -23.10 5.88
C GLY A 84 -13.59 -22.80 6.34
N PRO A 85 -12.67 -23.77 6.24
CA PRO A 85 -11.26 -23.52 6.54
C PRO A 85 -10.63 -22.61 5.47
N ALA A 86 -9.92 -21.57 5.90
CA ALA A 86 -9.17 -20.73 4.99
C ALA A 86 -7.99 -21.53 4.37
N PRO A 87 -7.78 -21.46 3.04
CA PRO A 87 -6.73 -22.22 2.36
C PRO A 87 -5.32 -21.68 2.70
N THR A 88 -5.22 -20.37 2.93
CA THR A 88 -3.99 -19.67 3.26
C THR A 88 -4.03 -19.21 4.71
N ARG A 89 -2.96 -19.46 5.47
CA ARG A 89 -2.82 -18.97 6.84
C ARG A 89 -1.93 -17.75 6.93
N ARG A 90 -0.94 -17.66 6.05
CA ARG A 90 0.03 -16.57 6.04
C ARG A 90 0.45 -16.22 4.63
N ALA A 91 0.70 -14.95 4.36
CA ALA A 91 1.44 -14.49 3.19
C ALA A 91 2.71 -13.76 3.64
N GLU A 92 3.83 -14.06 3.01
CA GLU A 92 5.06 -13.29 3.15
C GLU A 92 5.29 -12.53 1.84
N LEU A 93 5.43 -11.21 1.95
CA LEU A 93 5.68 -10.32 0.83
C LEU A 93 7.12 -9.84 0.90
N TYR A 94 7.83 -9.97 -0.21
CA TYR A 94 9.21 -9.51 -0.38
C TYR A 94 9.26 -8.50 -1.51
N VAL A 95 9.74 -7.30 -1.21
CA VAL A 95 9.95 -6.25 -2.22
C VAL A 95 11.32 -6.46 -2.85
N ASN A 96 11.33 -6.94 -4.08
CA ASN A 96 12.55 -7.25 -4.81
C ASN A 96 13.14 -6.02 -5.52
N ASN A 97 12.27 -5.11 -5.95
CA ASN A 97 12.69 -3.88 -6.61
C ASN A 97 11.63 -2.79 -6.43
N THR A 98 12.08 -1.54 -6.40
CA THR A 98 11.21 -0.36 -6.37
C THR A 98 11.77 0.72 -7.28
N GLN A 99 10.91 1.37 -8.05
CA GLN A 99 11.27 2.55 -8.84
C GLN A 99 10.23 3.63 -8.62
N SER A 100 10.65 4.89 -8.68
CA SER A 100 9.72 6.01 -8.68
C SER A 100 10.30 7.20 -9.42
N GLU A 101 9.40 8.01 -9.97
CA GLU A 101 9.71 9.27 -10.61
C GLU A 101 8.55 10.25 -10.43
N THR A 102 8.88 11.54 -10.45
CA THR A 102 7.89 12.62 -10.48
C THR A 102 8.01 13.33 -11.81
N LEU A 103 6.89 13.40 -12.51
CA LEU A 103 6.72 14.01 -13.82
C LEU A 103 5.71 15.14 -13.75
N VAL A 104 5.56 15.85 -14.86
CA VAL A 104 4.46 16.77 -15.11
C VAL A 104 3.67 16.21 -16.29
N ASP A 105 2.36 16.06 -16.15
CA ASP A 105 1.52 15.56 -17.25
C ASP A 105 1.35 16.58 -18.38
N ALA A 106 0.70 16.17 -19.46
CA ALA A 106 0.41 17.04 -20.60
C ALA A 106 -0.47 18.26 -20.26
N SER A 107 -1.16 18.23 -19.10
CA SER A 107 -2.03 19.31 -18.60
C SER A 107 -1.30 20.22 -17.60
N GLY A 108 -0.03 19.96 -17.29
CA GLY A 108 0.75 20.73 -16.33
C GLY A 108 0.58 20.29 -14.87
N HIS A 109 -0.09 19.18 -14.59
CA HIS A 109 -0.28 18.69 -13.22
C HIS A 109 0.89 17.82 -12.75
N PRO A 110 1.30 17.90 -11.47
CA PRO A 110 2.27 16.98 -10.89
C PRO A 110 1.76 15.54 -10.93
N THR A 111 2.58 14.65 -11.49
CA THR A 111 2.29 13.22 -11.60
C THR A 111 3.39 12.42 -10.93
N PHE A 112 3.04 11.55 -9.99
CA PHE A 112 3.95 10.62 -9.35
C PHE A 112 3.74 9.22 -9.92
N VAL A 113 4.82 8.61 -10.41
CA VAL A 113 4.84 7.24 -10.93
C VAL A 113 5.69 6.39 -10.01
N ALA A 114 5.21 5.19 -9.68
CA ALA A 114 5.96 4.24 -8.88
C ALA A 114 5.71 2.80 -9.35
N SER A 115 6.74 1.97 -9.29
CA SER A 115 6.60 0.53 -9.45
C SER A 115 7.23 -0.22 -8.27
N GLU A 116 6.58 -1.31 -7.88
CA GLU A 116 7.09 -2.26 -6.89
C GLU A 116 7.02 -3.66 -7.50
N LEU A 117 8.15 -4.35 -7.61
CA LEU A 117 8.23 -5.76 -7.96
C LEU A 117 8.27 -6.57 -6.66
N LEU A 118 7.29 -7.44 -6.47
CA LEU A 118 7.11 -8.21 -5.25
C LEU A 118 7.15 -9.72 -5.54
N ARG A 119 7.68 -10.46 -4.57
CA ARG A 119 7.44 -11.89 -4.43
C ARG A 119 6.48 -12.12 -3.27
N GLN A 120 5.41 -12.86 -3.52
CA GLN A 120 4.49 -13.33 -2.49
C GLN A 120 4.66 -14.83 -2.29
N VAL A 121 4.82 -15.24 -1.03
CA VAL A 121 4.81 -16.64 -0.61
C VAL A 121 3.55 -16.86 0.22
N LEU A 122 2.56 -17.52 -0.35
CA LEU A 122 1.36 -17.98 0.35
C LEU A 122 1.65 -19.29 1.06
N LEU A 123 1.53 -19.30 2.38
CA LEU A 123 1.75 -20.45 3.23
C LEU A 123 0.39 -20.98 3.70
N GLY A 124 -0.02 -22.10 3.13
CA GLY A 124 -1.18 -22.89 3.55
C GLY A 124 -0.79 -24.02 4.49
N VAL A 125 -1.76 -24.87 4.85
CA VAL A 125 -1.56 -25.97 5.81
C VAL A 125 -0.60 -27.05 5.28
N ARG A 126 -0.56 -27.27 3.95
CA ARG A 126 0.25 -28.34 3.33
C ARG A 126 1.04 -27.90 2.10
N GLN A 127 0.85 -26.65 1.66
CA GLN A 127 1.37 -26.17 0.39
C GLN A 127 1.86 -24.74 0.55
N ALA A 128 2.94 -24.43 -0.17
CA ALA A 128 3.40 -23.08 -0.40
C ALA A 128 3.16 -22.73 -1.87
N ASP A 129 2.52 -21.59 -2.12
CA ASP A 129 2.39 -21.02 -3.45
C ASP A 129 3.20 -19.73 -3.52
N VAL A 130 4.17 -19.69 -4.41
CA VAL A 130 5.00 -18.52 -4.66
C VAL A 130 4.54 -17.86 -5.95
N ARG A 131 4.49 -16.53 -5.95
CA ARG A 131 4.15 -15.72 -7.13
C ARG A 131 4.99 -14.47 -7.16
N ASP A 132 5.47 -14.13 -8.34
CA ASP A 132 6.08 -12.83 -8.61
C ASP A 132 5.05 -11.93 -9.31
N TYR A 133 4.89 -10.71 -8.82
CA TYR A 133 4.02 -9.72 -9.43
C TYR A 133 4.59 -8.31 -9.27
N GLU A 134 4.21 -7.43 -10.18
CA GLU A 134 4.61 -6.04 -10.15
C GLU A 134 3.36 -5.17 -10.06
N VAL A 135 3.42 -4.17 -9.19
CA VAL A 135 2.38 -3.15 -9.07
C VAL A 135 2.95 -1.83 -9.54
N ILE A 136 2.37 -1.28 -10.60
CA ILE A 136 2.75 0.00 -11.19
C ILE A 136 1.61 0.97 -10.91
N ASN A 137 1.91 2.11 -10.30
CA ASN A 137 0.96 3.15 -9.97
C ASN A 137 1.35 4.47 -10.63
N VAL A 138 0.33 5.18 -11.10
CA VAL A 138 0.43 6.56 -11.57
C VAL A 138 -0.59 7.37 -10.79
N TYR A 139 -0.16 8.46 -10.17
CA TYR A 139 -1.00 9.36 -9.38
C TYR A 139 -0.86 10.77 -9.92
N THR A 140 -1.96 11.48 -10.10
CA THR A 140 -1.98 12.88 -10.56
C THR A 140 -2.80 13.72 -9.58
N LEU A 141 -2.17 14.77 -9.05
CA LEU A 141 -2.83 15.71 -8.15
C LEU A 141 -3.74 16.64 -8.95
N GLN A 142 -5.01 16.69 -8.56
CA GLN A 142 -6.01 17.56 -9.16
C GLN A 142 -6.05 18.92 -8.45
N GLY A 143 -6.51 19.96 -9.14
CA GLY A 143 -6.57 21.32 -8.61
C GLY A 143 -7.47 21.50 -7.37
N ASP A 144 -8.37 20.58 -7.10
CA ASP A 144 -9.24 20.57 -5.91
C ASP A 144 -8.69 19.73 -4.75
N GLY A 145 -7.45 19.27 -4.84
CA GLY A 145 -6.77 18.49 -3.82
C GLY A 145 -7.09 16.99 -3.83
N ARG A 146 -7.95 16.51 -4.74
CA ARG A 146 -8.13 15.07 -4.98
C ARG A 146 -6.95 14.51 -5.77
N VAL A 147 -6.74 13.20 -5.67
CA VAL A 147 -5.75 12.49 -6.49
C VAL A 147 -6.48 11.45 -7.34
N THR A 148 -6.29 11.53 -8.65
CA THR A 148 -6.70 10.46 -9.58
C THR A 148 -5.50 9.58 -9.85
N GLY A 149 -5.72 8.29 -10.09
CA GLY A 149 -4.62 7.43 -10.48
C GLY A 149 -5.03 6.25 -11.34
N ALA A 150 -4.01 5.54 -11.80
CA ALA A 150 -4.13 4.25 -12.44
C ALA A 150 -3.17 3.27 -11.75
N GLN A 151 -3.64 2.07 -11.48
CA GLN A 151 -2.82 0.97 -10.99
C GLN A 151 -2.86 -0.15 -12.02
N ARG A 152 -1.70 -0.69 -12.35
CA ARG A 152 -1.54 -1.91 -13.13
C ARG A 152 -0.85 -2.97 -12.26
N THR A 153 -1.44 -4.15 -12.19
CA THR A 153 -0.82 -5.32 -11.55
C THR A 153 -0.47 -6.35 -12.60
N CYS A 154 0.82 -6.62 -12.78
CA CYS A 154 1.36 -7.61 -13.70
C CYS A 154 1.73 -8.88 -12.94
N ILE A 155 1.26 -10.05 -13.38
CA ILE A 155 1.62 -11.35 -12.79
C ILE A 155 2.62 -12.06 -13.71
N TYR A 156 3.69 -12.58 -13.14
CA TYR A 156 4.75 -13.30 -13.85
C TYR A 156 4.73 -14.79 -13.49
N LEU A 157 5.22 -15.62 -14.42
CA LEU A 157 5.45 -17.03 -14.15
C LEU A 157 6.74 -17.24 -13.38
N GLU A 158 6.84 -18.37 -12.69
CA GLU A 158 8.02 -18.85 -12.00
C GLU A 158 8.68 -20.01 -12.74
N PRO A 159 9.98 -20.32 -12.50
CA PRO A 159 10.68 -21.41 -13.19
C PRO A 159 10.01 -22.80 -13.12
N ARG A 160 9.14 -23.03 -12.13
CA ARG A 160 8.36 -24.27 -11.99
C ARG A 160 7.14 -24.34 -12.91
N ASP A 161 6.70 -23.23 -13.48
CA ASP A 161 5.54 -23.18 -14.36
C ASP A 161 5.89 -23.67 -15.76
N GLN A 162 5.02 -24.49 -16.35
CA GLN A 162 5.23 -25.13 -17.65
C GLN A 162 5.57 -24.12 -18.78
N LEU A 163 5.01 -22.90 -18.71
CA LEU A 163 5.16 -21.87 -19.74
C LEU A 163 6.21 -20.81 -19.39
N TYR A 164 6.97 -20.96 -18.31
CA TYR A 164 7.92 -19.93 -17.84
C TYR A 164 8.89 -19.46 -18.92
N PHE A 165 9.61 -20.39 -19.54
CA PHE A 165 10.58 -20.07 -20.59
C PHE A 165 9.91 -19.52 -21.85
N ASN A 166 8.65 -19.88 -22.11
CA ASN A 166 7.87 -19.34 -23.23
C ASN A 166 7.39 -17.91 -22.97
N ALA A 167 7.11 -17.55 -21.71
CA ALA A 167 6.73 -16.20 -21.32
C ALA A 167 7.86 -15.19 -21.55
N ARG A 168 9.13 -15.62 -21.45
CA ARG A 168 10.33 -14.79 -21.69
C ARG A 168 10.34 -13.51 -20.83
N GLY A 169 9.98 -13.65 -19.55
CA GLY A 169 9.93 -12.53 -18.60
C GLY A 169 8.75 -11.57 -18.80
N ARG A 170 7.79 -11.89 -19.67
CA ARG A 170 6.58 -11.08 -19.85
C ARG A 170 5.51 -11.45 -18.83
N ALA A 171 4.70 -10.47 -18.45
CA ALA A 171 3.51 -10.70 -17.65
C ALA A 171 2.54 -11.63 -18.39
N VAL A 172 1.98 -12.61 -17.68
CA VAL A 172 0.98 -13.55 -18.20
C VAL A 172 -0.45 -13.18 -17.83
N ALA A 173 -0.60 -12.30 -16.84
CA ALA A 173 -1.87 -11.65 -16.53
C ALA A 173 -1.61 -10.19 -16.15
N VAL A 174 -2.54 -9.32 -16.53
CA VAL A 174 -2.50 -7.89 -16.23
C VAL A 174 -3.87 -7.45 -15.73
N TYR A 175 -3.90 -6.78 -14.60
CA TYR A 175 -5.11 -6.18 -14.02
C TYR A 175 -4.95 -4.67 -13.94
N ASP A 176 -5.88 -3.94 -14.54
CA ASP A 176 -5.89 -2.48 -14.55
C ASP A 176 -7.00 -1.95 -13.66
N TYR A 177 -6.68 -0.95 -12.84
CA TYR A 177 -7.61 -0.27 -11.94
C TYR A 177 -7.50 1.23 -12.12
N SER A 178 -8.64 1.91 -12.08
CA SER A 178 -8.69 3.37 -11.91
C SER A 178 -8.82 3.69 -10.43
N LEU A 179 -7.99 4.61 -9.95
CA LEU A 179 -7.95 5.04 -8.55
C LEU A 179 -8.55 6.44 -8.41
N ARG A 180 -9.29 6.64 -7.32
CA ARG A 180 -9.73 7.96 -6.85
C ARG A 180 -9.42 8.02 -5.36
N LEU A 181 -8.60 8.99 -4.98
CA LEU A 181 -8.20 9.22 -3.60
C LEU A 181 -8.70 10.60 -3.19
N GLU A 182 -9.33 10.63 -2.04
CA GLU A 182 -9.80 11.84 -1.38
C GLU A 182 -9.22 11.89 0.03
N ARG A 183 -8.93 13.11 0.48
CA ARG A 183 -8.40 13.33 1.82
C ARG A 183 -9.53 13.10 2.82
N ARG A 184 -9.28 12.25 3.81
CA ARG A 184 -10.21 12.11 4.93
C ARG A 184 -10.14 13.38 5.80
N PRO A 185 -11.28 13.99 6.17
CA PRO A 185 -11.28 15.10 7.09
C PRO A 185 -10.69 14.68 8.45
N PRO A 186 -10.07 15.60 9.18
CA PRO A 186 -9.54 15.31 10.50
C PRO A 186 -10.69 14.99 11.48
N PRO A 187 -10.44 14.18 12.53
CA PRO A 187 -11.36 14.00 13.65
C PRO A 187 -11.80 15.33 14.29
N GLU A 188 -13.01 15.39 14.86
CA GLU A 188 -13.57 16.61 15.46
C GLU A 188 -12.73 17.18 16.61
N ASP A 189 -11.97 16.33 17.30
CA ASP A 189 -11.06 16.68 18.41
C ASP A 189 -9.67 17.13 17.94
N SER A 190 -9.47 17.29 16.63
CA SER A 190 -8.19 17.73 16.06
C SER A 190 -7.91 19.21 16.31
N PRO A 191 -6.63 19.63 16.28
CA PRO A 191 -6.27 21.05 16.42
C PRO A 191 -7.00 21.94 15.41
N ALA A 192 -7.36 23.16 15.85
CA ALA A 192 -8.02 24.13 15.00
C ALA A 192 -7.18 24.42 13.74
N GLY A 193 -7.79 24.28 12.56
CA GLY A 193 -7.13 24.48 11.27
C GLY A 193 -6.48 23.23 10.68
N ALA A 194 -6.52 22.07 11.35
CA ALA A 194 -6.07 20.82 10.77
C ALA A 194 -6.86 20.50 9.47
N VAL A 195 -6.16 20.05 8.44
CA VAL A 195 -6.72 19.61 7.15
C VAL A 195 -6.72 18.09 7.00
N ALA A 196 -5.87 17.39 7.75
CA ALA A 196 -5.87 15.94 7.88
C ALA A 196 -5.09 15.51 9.12
N CYS A 197 -5.44 14.35 9.68
CA CYS A 197 -4.70 13.73 10.76
C CYS A 197 -4.51 12.23 10.49
N ALA A 198 -3.36 11.69 10.89
CA ALA A 198 -3.06 10.27 10.78
C ALA A 198 -2.37 9.77 12.07
N PRO A 199 -2.78 8.62 12.62
CA PRO A 199 -2.03 7.95 13.68
C PRO A 199 -0.71 7.41 13.11
N THR A 200 0.33 7.47 13.94
CA THR A 200 1.67 6.97 13.63
C THR A 200 1.93 5.65 14.37
N PRO A 201 2.85 4.80 13.89
CA PRO A 201 3.22 3.57 14.58
C PRO A 201 3.77 3.76 16.00
N LYS A 202 4.19 4.99 16.35
CA LYS A 202 4.68 5.35 17.68
C LYS A 202 3.56 5.74 18.66
N GLY A 203 2.29 5.68 18.24
CA GLY A 203 1.14 6.01 19.07
C GLY A 203 0.77 7.50 19.13
N PHE A 204 1.42 8.35 18.32
CA PHE A 204 1.06 9.77 18.19
C PHE A 204 0.15 9.99 16.99
N VAL A 205 -0.70 11.02 17.05
CA VAL A 205 -1.46 11.51 15.89
C VAL A 205 -0.71 12.71 15.30
N GLN A 206 -0.39 12.64 14.01
CA GLN A 206 0.18 13.75 13.27
C GLN A 206 -0.92 14.42 12.46
N CYS A 207 -1.06 15.73 12.62
CA CYS A 207 -1.98 16.55 11.82
C CYS A 207 -1.20 17.50 10.92
N LEU A 208 -1.76 17.74 9.73
CA LEU A 208 -1.35 18.78 8.78
C LEU A 208 -2.31 19.95 8.86
#